data_AF-A0A644ZKR1-F1
#
_entry.id   AF-A0A644ZKR1-F1
#
_cell.length_a   1.000
_cell.length_b   1.000
_cell.length_c   1.000
_cell.angle_alpha   90.00
_cell.angle_beta   90.00
_cell.angle_gamma   90.00
#
_symmetry.space_group_name_H-M   'P 1'
#
loop_
_entity.id
_entity.type
_entity.pdbx_description
1 polymer ?
#
loop_
_entity_poly.entity_id
_entity_poly.type
_entity_poly.pdbx_seq_one_letter_code
_entity_poly.pdbx_strand_id
1 'polypeptide(L)'
;MLFVFDYLTERALFIELSEIITGKSLKKPICTLSVGEAPKQFLNFDEIASTSASLDVDESFFGDESFDLNELDKEGFDGLDDIEISAEESDLY
;
A
#
# COMPACT_ATOMS: atom_id res chain seq x y z
N MET A 1 1.14 21.75 9.55
CA MET A 1 1.74 20.49 9.05
C MET A 1 0.99 19.33 9.71
N LEU A 2 0.64 18.31 8.95
CA LEU A 2 0.08 17.07 9.48
C LEU A 2 1.17 16.00 9.45
N PHE A 3 1.50 15.42 10.60
CA PHE A 3 2.50 14.37 10.72
C PHE A 3 1.83 13.06 11.12
N VAL A 4 1.69 12.13 10.17
CA VAL A 4 1.15 10.79 10.40
C VAL A 4 2.29 9.90 10.90
N PHE A 5 2.16 9.34 12.10
CA PHE A 5 3.19 8.52 12.72
C PHE A 5 2.80 7.05 12.86
N ASP A 6 1.50 6.75 12.76
CA ASP A 6 0.96 5.38 12.78
C ASP A 6 -0.03 5.25 11.64
N TYR A 7 0.37 4.52 10.59
CA TYR A 7 -0.48 4.29 9.42
C TYR A 7 -1.51 3.18 9.65
N LEU A 8 -1.26 2.25 10.57
CA LEU A 8 -2.18 1.13 10.82
C LEU A 8 -3.43 1.61 11.54
N THR A 9 -3.26 2.54 12.48
CA THR A 9 -4.37 3.11 13.25
C THR A 9 -4.66 4.58 12.88
N GLU A 10 -4.09 5.04 11.77
CA GLU A 10 -4.29 6.38 11.19
C GLU A 10 -4.04 7.54 12.18
N ARG A 11 -3.07 7.40 13.09
CA ARG A 11 -2.78 8.45 14.08
C ARG A 11 -1.83 9.50 13.52
N ALA A 12 -2.22 10.76 13.74
CA ALA A 12 -1.46 11.91 13.29
C ALA A 12 -1.36 13.00 14.36
N LEU A 13 -0.30 13.80 14.27
CA LEU A 13 -0.12 15.04 15.01
C LEU A 13 -0.38 16.23 14.09
N PHE A 14 -1.21 17.16 14.53
CA PHE A 14 -1.34 18.47 13.89
C PHE A 14 -0.33 19.43 14.52
N ILE A 15 0.61 19.91 13.71
CA ILE A 15 1.71 20.77 14.14
C ILE A 15 1.57 22.11 13.44
N GLU A 16 1.42 23.17 14.23
CA GLU A 16 1.42 24.56 13.76
C GLU A 16 2.58 25.34 14.36
N LEU A 17 3.06 26.32 13.61
CA LEU A 17 4.03 27.29 14.12
C LEU A 17 3.25 28.40 14.85
N SER A 18 3.48 28.52 16.15
CA SER A 18 2.85 29.58 16.96
C SER A 18 3.66 30.88 16.94
N GLU A 19 4.98 30.78 17.14
CA GLU A 19 5.87 31.95 17.30
C GLU A 19 7.30 31.62 16.86
N ILE A 20 8.01 32.63 16.34
CA ILE A 20 9.47 32.59 16.14
C ILE A 20 10.12 33.64 17.06
N ILE A 21 10.95 33.18 17.99
CA ILE A 21 11.70 34.05 18.90
C ILE A 21 13.15 34.19 18.41
N THR A 22 13.50 35.35 17.89
CA THR A 22 14.85 35.63 17.38
C THR A 22 15.88 35.78 18.51
N GLY A 23 17.15 35.53 18.22
CA GLY A 23 18.24 35.62 19.20
C GLY A 23 18.24 34.53 20.29
N LYS A 24 17.21 33.67 20.33
CA LYS A 24 17.10 32.54 21.25
C LYS A 24 17.57 31.27 20.55
N SER A 25 18.66 30.68 21.06
CA SER A 25 19.14 29.37 20.61
C SER A 25 18.85 28.33 21.69
N LEU A 26 18.04 27.34 21.34
CA LEU A 26 17.76 26.21 22.22
C LEU A 26 18.71 25.06 21.88
N LYS A 27 19.44 24.56 22.88
CA LYS A 27 20.29 23.36 22.72
C LYS A 27 19.48 22.08 22.55
N LYS A 28 18.25 22.05 23.10
CA LYS A 28 17.34 20.91 23.12
C LYS A 28 15.88 21.41 23.06
N PRO A 29 14.95 20.61 22.51
CA PRO A 29 13.53 20.91 22.59
C PRO A 29 13.05 20.88 24.05
N ILE A 30 12.05 21.70 24.36
CA ILE A 30 11.45 21.82 25.71
C ILE A 30 9.94 21.74 25.56
N CYS A 31 9.30 20.88 26.33
CA CYS A 31 7.84 20.87 26.48
C CYS A 31 7.45 21.97 27.48
N THR A 32 6.80 23.02 26.99
CA THR A 32 6.35 24.16 27.82
C THR A 32 4.92 24.01 28.30
N LEU A 33 4.12 23.18 27.62
CA LEU A 33 2.73 22.89 27.95
C LEU A 33 2.41 21.43 27.60
N SER A 34 1.76 20.74 28.53
CA SER A 34 1.20 19.41 28.34
C SER A 34 -0.13 19.35 29.06
N VAL A 35 -1.20 19.00 28.35
CA VAL A 35 -2.56 18.99 28.88
C VAL A 35 -3.25 17.70 28.46
N GLY A 36 -3.98 17.09 29.40
CA GLY A 36 -4.66 15.81 29.19
C GLY A 36 -3.73 14.61 29.31
N GLU A 37 -4.25 13.44 28.96
CA GLU A 37 -3.51 12.18 28.94
C GLU A 37 -3.37 11.70 27.49
N ALA A 38 -2.17 11.25 27.13
CA ALA A 38 -1.92 10.72 25.80
C ALA A 38 -2.75 9.43 25.57
N PRO A 39 -3.34 9.25 24.37
CA PRO A 39 -4.08 8.02 24.07
C PRO A 39 -3.18 6.79 24.19
N LYS A 40 -3.65 5.79 24.94
CA LYS A 40 -2.96 4.50 25.11
C LYS A 40 -2.73 3.85 23.74
N GLN A 41 -1.55 3.31 23.54
CA GLN A 41 -1.22 2.53 22.35
C GLN A 41 -1.78 1.12 22.53
N PHE A 42 -2.85 0.79 21.80
CA PHE A 42 -3.38 -0.57 21.74
C PHE A 42 -3.13 -1.11 20.34
N LEU A 43 -2.18 -2.03 20.22
CA LEU A 43 -1.99 -2.86 19.04
C LEU A 43 -2.18 -4.30 19.52
N ASN A 44 -3.34 -4.90 19.22
CA ASN A 44 -3.52 -6.32 19.41
C ASN A 44 -2.91 -7.03 18.20
N PHE A 45 -1.65 -7.45 18.33
CA PHE A 45 -0.92 -8.09 17.24
C PHE A 45 -1.60 -9.38 16.74
N ASP A 46 -2.38 -10.05 17.58
CA ASP A 46 -3.11 -11.27 17.23
C ASP A 46 -4.26 -11.01 16.23
N GLU A 47 -4.89 -9.83 16.27
CA GLU A 47 -5.93 -9.42 15.30
C GLU A 47 -5.34 -9.03 13.94
N ILE A 48 -4.13 -8.46 13.94
CA ILE A 48 -3.45 -8.06 12.70
C ILE A 48 -2.92 -9.30 11.96
N ALA A 49 -2.35 -10.26 12.69
CA ALA A 49 -1.82 -11.50 12.12
C ALA A 49 -2.90 -12.39 11.50
N SER A 50 -4.10 -12.43 12.10
CA SER A 50 -5.23 -13.22 11.61
C SER A 50 -5.86 -12.66 10.33
N THR A 51 -5.70 -11.36 10.06
CA THR A 51 -6.15 -10.74 8.80
C THR A 51 -5.13 -10.96 7.66
N SER A 52 -3.85 -11.15 7.97
CA SER A 52 -2.79 -11.44 6.99
C SER A 52 -2.64 -12.93 6.64
N ALA A 53 -3.33 -13.83 7.35
CA ALA A 53 -3.10 -15.28 7.23
C ALA A 53 -3.72 -15.93 5.97
N SER A 54 -4.42 -15.19 5.12
CA SER A 54 -5.07 -15.73 3.92
C SER A 54 -5.15 -14.75 2.74
N LEU A 55 -4.19 -13.84 2.60
CA LEU A 55 -4.00 -13.17 1.33
C LEU A 55 -3.08 -14.07 0.50
N ASP A 56 -3.70 -14.86 -0.37
CA ASP A 56 -3.02 -15.69 -1.36
C ASP A 56 -2.41 -14.77 -2.42
N VAL A 57 -1.17 -14.33 -2.17
CA VAL A 57 -0.37 -13.49 -3.10
C VAL A 57 0.46 -14.39 -4.00
N ASP A 58 -0.12 -15.51 -4.44
CA ASP A 58 0.51 -16.41 -5.39
C ASP A 58 0.28 -15.95 -6.83
N GLU A 59 1.02 -16.51 -7.79
CA GLU A 59 0.97 -16.14 -9.21
C GLU A 59 -0.45 -16.31 -9.82
N SER A 60 -1.25 -17.23 -9.27
CA SER A 60 -2.67 -17.41 -9.64
C SER A 60 -3.53 -16.16 -9.37
N PHE A 61 -3.17 -15.33 -8.38
CA PHE A 61 -3.88 -14.09 -8.06
C PHE A 61 -3.58 -12.98 -9.09
N PHE A 62 -2.40 -13.00 -9.69
CA PHE A 62 -2.00 -12.06 -10.75
C PHE A 62 -2.34 -12.57 -12.16
N GLY A 63 -2.98 -13.74 -12.27
CA GLY A 63 -3.61 -14.23 -13.50
C GLY A 63 -2.67 -14.92 -14.49
N ASP A 64 -1.48 -15.37 -14.09
CA ASP A 64 -0.47 -15.90 -15.02
C ASP A 64 -0.53 -17.44 -15.24
N GLU A 65 -1.65 -18.10 -14.96
CA GLU A 65 -1.74 -19.55 -15.24
C GLU A 65 -2.19 -19.86 -16.68
N SER A 66 -2.78 -18.90 -17.40
CA SER A 66 -3.14 -19.09 -18.80
C SER A 66 -3.24 -17.76 -19.56
N PHE A 67 -2.55 -17.68 -20.70
CA PHE A 67 -2.71 -16.55 -21.64
C PHE A 67 -4.05 -16.68 -22.38
N ASP A 68 -5.02 -15.80 -22.08
CA ASP A 68 -6.23 -15.67 -22.91
C ASP A 68 -5.91 -14.86 -24.17
N LEU A 69 -5.73 -15.56 -25.29
CA LEU A 69 -5.49 -14.94 -26.59
C LEU A 69 -6.66 -14.05 -27.06
N ASN A 70 -7.83 -14.14 -26.43
CA ASN A 70 -8.96 -13.24 -26.69
C ASN A 70 -8.84 -11.88 -25.98
N GLU A 71 -8.01 -11.78 -24.93
CA GLU A 71 -7.70 -10.51 -24.23
C GLU A 71 -6.56 -9.74 -24.91
N LEU A 72 -5.81 -10.40 -25.79
CA LEU A 72 -4.73 -9.78 -26.55
C LEU A 72 -5.30 -8.84 -27.62
N ASP A 73 -5.09 -7.54 -27.43
CA ASP A 73 -5.51 -6.51 -28.40
C ASP A 73 -4.73 -6.65 -29.71
N LYS A 74 -5.38 -7.28 -30.69
CA LYS A 74 -4.83 -7.51 -32.03
C LYS A 74 -4.61 -6.21 -32.80
N GLU A 75 -5.40 -5.17 -32.55
CA GLU A 75 -5.26 -3.89 -33.27
C GLU A 75 -4.06 -3.07 -32.78
N GLY A 76 -3.56 -3.35 -31.57
CA GLY A 76 -2.42 -2.66 -30.96
C GLY A 76 -1.05 -3.30 -31.22
N PHE A 77 -1.00 -4.52 -31.76
CA PHE A 77 0.23 -5.30 -31.95
C PHE A 77 0.44 -5.64 -33.44
N ASP A 78 1.35 -4.90 -34.08
CA ASP A 78 1.75 -5.09 -35.47
C ASP A 78 2.42 -6.47 -35.64
N GLY A 79 1.72 -7.41 -36.30
CA GLY A 79 2.18 -8.78 -36.55
C GLY A 79 1.27 -9.91 -36.03
N LEU A 80 0.15 -9.60 -35.35
CA LEU A 80 -0.84 -10.61 -34.92
C LEU A 80 -1.89 -10.97 -35.99
N ASP A 81 -1.97 -10.19 -37.08
CA ASP A 81 -2.98 -10.35 -38.13
C ASP A 81 -2.85 -11.67 -38.91
N ASP A 82 -1.66 -12.28 -38.93
CA ASP A 82 -1.38 -13.52 -39.65
C ASP A 82 -1.59 -14.80 -38.78
N ILE A 83 -2.02 -14.65 -37.52
CA ILE A 83 -2.26 -15.79 -36.61
C ILE A 83 -3.73 -16.22 -36.74
N GLU A 84 -3.98 -17.25 -37.55
CA GLU A 84 -5.27 -17.97 -37.54
C GLU A 84 -5.43 -18.71 -36.21
N ILE A 85 -6.33 -18.22 -35.35
CA ILE A 85 -6.73 -18.92 -34.12
C ILE A 85 -7.67 -20.07 -34.53
N SER A 86 -7.12 -21.20 -34.98
CA SER A 86 -7.85 -22.46 -35.03
C SER A 86 -7.89 -23.03 -33.61
N ALA A 87 -9.07 -23.03 -33.01
CA ALA A 87 -9.32 -23.74 -31.75
C ALA A 87 -9.18 -25.25 -32.00
N GLU A 88 -7.95 -25.77 -31.94
CA GLU A 88 -7.69 -27.21 -31.91
C GLU A 88 -7.27 -27.60 -30.49
N GLU A 89 -8.20 -28.26 -29.79
CA GLU A 89 -7.90 -29.15 -28.66
C GLU A 89 -6.96 -30.27 -29.13
N SER A 90 -5.66 -30.02 -29.18
CA SER A 90 -4.65 -31.07 -29.25
C SER A 90 -3.27 -30.47 -29.05
N ASP A 91 -2.69 -30.70 -27.87
CA ASP A 91 -1.36 -31.29 -27.76
C ASP A 91 -0.97 -31.42 -26.29
N LEU A 92 -1.44 -32.52 -25.70
CA LEU A 92 -0.91 -33.10 -24.47
C LEU A 92 -0.12 -34.35 -24.87
N TYR A 93 1.19 -34.21 -24.96
CA TYR A 93 2.15 -35.29 -24.70
C TYR A 93 3.42 -34.73 -24.07
#